data_AF-X1H8W2-F1
#
_entry.id   AF-X1H8W2-F1
#
_cell.length_a   1.000
_cell.length_b   1.000
_cell.length_c   1.000
_cell.angle_alpha   90.00
_cell.angle_beta   90.00
_cell.angle_gamma   90.00
#
_symmetry.space_group_name_H-M   'P 1'
#
loop_
_entity.id
_entity.type
_entity.pdbx_description
1 polymer ?
#
loop_
_entity_poly.entity_id
_entity_poly.type
_entity_poly.pdbx_seq_one_letter_code
_entity_poly.pdbx_strand_id
1 'polypeptide(L)'
;RSLTKGDIIKGVKKGIIDVSEGMELLQDIKFSEKEAQFLLDINIAPIEDIPTIVKERDLTKADILNAIKKDVISINDGRNMLIDLDFNPQQADILIMVKLGLTTPETAPTLAASASPNTYAGFKRITQQYRKTLGLSYSEIPKELVAANKILRDAKVDLTEAKEGKAKDNELAPYLKAVSDAEYSYRQLYVTWNEQRKKGS
;
A
#
# COMPACT_ATOMS: atom_id res chain seq x y z
N ARG A 1 11.18 -23.42 -49.55
CA ARG A 1 11.11 -23.70 -48.10
C ARG A 1 9.76 -24.34 -47.85
N SER A 2 9.73 -25.55 -47.30
CA SER A 2 8.47 -26.23 -46.99
C SER A 2 7.90 -25.73 -45.67
N LEU A 3 6.57 -25.68 -45.54
CA LEU A 3 5.89 -25.36 -44.29
C LEU A 3 6.25 -26.40 -43.23
N THR A 4 6.46 -25.96 -41.99
CA THR A 4 6.66 -26.89 -40.87
C THR A 4 5.33 -27.24 -40.23
N LYS A 5 5.26 -28.38 -39.54
CA LYS A 5 4.07 -28.77 -38.74
C LYS A 5 3.59 -27.65 -37.81
N GLY A 6 4.52 -26.88 -37.24
CA GLY A 6 4.21 -25.79 -36.32
C GLY A 6 3.60 -24.57 -37.02
N ASP A 7 3.97 -24.33 -38.28
CA ASP A 7 3.41 -23.22 -39.07
C ASP A 7 1.99 -23.54 -39.53
N ILE A 8 1.74 -24.79 -39.93
CA ILE A 8 0.41 -25.28 -40.33
C ILE A 8 -0.56 -25.20 -39.14
N ILE A 9 -0.19 -25.76 -37.99
CA ILE A 9 -1.03 -25.72 -36.77
C ILE A 9 -1.33 -24.27 -36.35
N LYS A 10 -0.33 -23.37 -36.42
CA LYS A 10 -0.55 -21.94 -36.13
C LYS A 10 -1.44 -21.25 -37.15
N GLY A 11 -1.36 -21.64 -38.42
CA GLY A 11 -2.23 -21.14 -39.49
C GLY A 11 -3.69 -21.47 -39.23
N VAL A 12 -3.98 -22.74 -38.91
CA VAL A 12 -5.34 -23.18 -38.57
C VAL A 12 -5.84 -22.53 -37.28
N LYS A 13 -4.99 -22.47 -36.23
CA LYS A 13 -5.33 -21.82 -34.95
C LYS A 13 -5.64 -20.33 -35.08
N LYS A 14 -5.06 -19.65 -36.07
CA LYS A 14 -5.31 -18.23 -36.37
C LYS A 14 -6.45 -18.02 -37.38
N GLY A 15 -7.05 -19.09 -37.90
CA GLY A 15 -8.08 -19.03 -38.94
C GLY A 15 -7.58 -18.51 -40.29
N ILE A 16 -6.27 -18.63 -40.57
CA ILE A 16 -5.68 -18.23 -41.86
C ILE A 16 -5.94 -19.28 -42.94
N ILE A 17 -6.02 -20.54 -42.53
CA ILE A 17 -6.38 -21.71 -43.33
C ILE A 17 -7.43 -22.51 -42.55
N ASP A 18 -8.28 -23.25 -43.24
CA ASP A 18 -9.31 -24.05 -42.57
C ASP A 18 -8.75 -25.37 -42.00
N VAL A 19 -9.57 -26.11 -41.25
CA VAL A 19 -9.17 -27.37 -40.61
C VAL A 19 -8.91 -28.48 -41.66
N SER A 20 -9.70 -28.54 -42.74
CA SER A 20 -9.49 -29.46 -43.86
C SER A 20 -8.18 -29.17 -44.61
N GLU A 21 -7.91 -27.91 -44.95
CA GLU A 21 -6.66 -27.46 -45.58
C GLU A 21 -5.46 -27.75 -44.68
N GLY A 22 -5.60 -27.51 -43.37
CA GLY A 22 -4.58 -27.88 -42.39
C GLY A 22 -4.30 -29.39 -42.36
N MET A 23 -5.33 -30.21 -42.51
CA MET A 23 -5.21 -31.67 -42.53
C MET A 23 -4.51 -32.15 -43.80
N GLU A 24 -4.86 -31.60 -44.97
CA GLU A 24 -4.19 -31.88 -46.24
C GLU A 24 -2.70 -31.51 -46.18
N LEU A 25 -2.38 -30.32 -45.69
CA LEU A 25 -0.99 -29.87 -45.54
C LEU A 25 -0.17 -30.73 -44.58
N LEU A 26 -0.80 -31.31 -43.54
CA LEU A 26 -0.15 -32.25 -42.63
C LEU A 26 0.07 -33.62 -43.30
N GLN A 27 -0.84 -34.07 -44.15
CA GLN A 27 -0.66 -35.31 -44.92
C GLN A 27 0.47 -35.19 -45.95
N ASP A 28 0.61 -34.02 -46.59
CA ASP A 28 1.69 -33.72 -47.53
C ASP A 28 3.08 -33.83 -46.90
N ILE A 29 3.20 -33.49 -45.61
CA ILE A 29 4.44 -33.64 -44.83
C ILE A 29 4.55 -35.02 -44.13
N LYS A 30 3.82 -36.03 -44.64
CA LYS A 30 3.88 -37.46 -44.24
C LYS A 30 3.25 -37.82 -42.90
N PHE A 31 2.33 -37.01 -42.36
CA PHE A 31 1.49 -37.47 -41.25
C PHE A 31 0.34 -38.31 -41.79
N SER A 32 -0.03 -39.36 -41.06
CA SER A 32 -1.27 -40.07 -41.35
C SER A 32 -2.48 -39.18 -41.03
N GLU A 33 -3.61 -39.45 -41.67
CA GLU A 33 -4.88 -38.74 -41.42
C GLU A 33 -5.23 -38.70 -39.92
N LYS A 34 -5.03 -39.82 -39.21
CA LYS A 34 -5.27 -39.92 -37.76
C LYS A 34 -4.33 -39.05 -36.93
N GLU A 35 -3.06 -38.96 -37.31
CA GLU A 35 -2.08 -38.12 -36.61
C GLU A 35 -2.32 -36.64 -36.90
N ALA A 36 -2.69 -36.29 -38.12
CA ALA A 36 -3.04 -34.94 -38.50
C ALA A 36 -4.26 -34.46 -37.72
N GLN A 37 -5.33 -35.27 -37.67
CA GLN A 37 -6.52 -35.00 -36.89
C GLN A 37 -6.19 -34.84 -35.40
N PHE A 38 -5.40 -35.74 -34.83
CA PHE A 38 -5.00 -35.67 -33.42
C PHE A 38 -4.19 -34.40 -33.10
N LEU A 39 -3.28 -34.00 -33.98
CA LEU A 39 -2.49 -32.76 -33.81
C LEU A 39 -3.38 -31.53 -33.89
N LEU A 40 -4.34 -31.51 -34.79
CA LEU A 40 -5.30 -30.42 -34.94
C LEU A 40 -6.22 -30.37 -33.71
N ASP A 41 -6.78 -31.48 -33.28
CA ASP A 41 -7.67 -31.56 -32.10
C ASP A 41 -6.97 -31.11 -30.82
N ILE A 42 -5.71 -31.51 -30.58
CA ILE A 42 -4.95 -31.06 -29.40
C ILE A 42 -4.73 -29.54 -29.40
N ASN A 43 -4.46 -28.96 -30.57
CA ASN A 43 -4.00 -27.57 -30.67
C ASN A 43 -5.11 -26.57 -30.98
N ILE A 44 -6.23 -27.04 -31.53
CA ILE A 44 -7.41 -26.28 -31.97
C ILE A 44 -8.63 -26.59 -31.10
N ALA A 45 -8.55 -27.58 -30.17
CA ALA A 45 -9.56 -27.79 -29.14
C ALA A 45 -10.09 -26.43 -28.69
N PRO A 46 -11.42 -26.21 -28.78
CA PRO A 46 -11.99 -24.93 -28.46
C PRO A 46 -11.46 -24.58 -27.08
N ILE A 47 -10.68 -23.51 -27.02
CA ILE A 47 -10.56 -22.78 -25.77
C ILE A 47 -12.02 -22.39 -25.57
N GLU A 48 -12.74 -23.18 -24.76
CA GLU A 48 -14.06 -22.80 -24.27
C GLU A 48 -13.95 -21.33 -23.99
N ASP A 49 -14.84 -20.55 -24.60
CA ASP A 49 -14.99 -19.14 -24.31
C ASP A 49 -15.03 -19.02 -22.79
N ILE A 50 -13.87 -18.80 -22.17
CA ILE A 50 -13.81 -18.20 -20.86
C ILE A 50 -14.42 -16.87 -21.21
N PRO A 51 -15.67 -16.58 -20.79
CA PRO A 51 -16.20 -15.26 -21.01
C PRO A 51 -15.11 -14.35 -20.48
N THR A 52 -14.53 -13.56 -21.38
CA THR A 52 -13.81 -12.37 -20.98
C THR A 52 -14.91 -11.47 -20.43
N ILE A 53 -15.38 -11.81 -19.23
CA ILE A 53 -15.62 -10.85 -18.19
C ILE A 53 -14.30 -10.10 -18.20
N VAL A 54 -14.26 -9.01 -18.97
CA VAL A 54 -13.37 -7.91 -18.70
C VAL A 54 -13.65 -7.68 -17.23
N LYS A 55 -12.82 -8.27 -16.36
CA LYS A 55 -12.73 -7.82 -14.98
C LYS A 55 -12.42 -6.36 -15.20
N GLU A 56 -13.44 -5.52 -15.06
CA GLU A 56 -13.23 -4.10 -14.85
C GLU A 56 -12.13 -4.08 -13.80
N ARG A 57 -10.94 -3.67 -14.24
CA ARG A 57 -9.77 -3.78 -13.37
C ARG A 57 -10.07 -2.82 -12.25
N ASP A 58 -10.45 -3.37 -11.10
CA ASP A 58 -10.67 -2.57 -9.90
C ASP A 58 -9.45 -1.69 -9.71
N LEU A 59 -9.70 -0.39 -9.57
CA LEU A 59 -8.65 0.58 -9.31
C LEU A 59 -7.88 0.12 -8.07
N THR A 60 -6.59 -0.13 -8.22
CA THR A 60 -5.79 -0.55 -7.08
C THR A 60 -5.55 0.66 -6.17
N LYS A 61 -5.25 0.41 -4.88
CA LYS A 61 -4.75 1.45 -3.95
C LYS A 61 -3.65 2.30 -4.58
N ALA A 62 -2.73 1.70 -5.33
CA ALA A 62 -1.61 2.41 -5.93
C ALA A 62 -2.08 3.36 -7.04
N ASP A 63 -3.05 2.94 -7.84
CA ASP A 63 -3.62 3.73 -8.93
C ASP A 63 -4.39 4.94 -8.39
N ILE A 64 -5.23 4.75 -7.37
CA ILE A 64 -5.97 5.84 -6.70
C ILE A 64 -4.99 6.87 -6.15
N LEU A 65 -3.98 6.43 -5.40
CA LEU A 65 -2.97 7.32 -4.82
C LEU A 65 -2.14 8.06 -5.89
N ASN A 66 -1.85 7.41 -7.02
CA ASN A 66 -1.18 8.05 -8.15
C ASN A 66 -2.08 9.04 -8.89
N ALA A 67 -3.38 8.75 -9.00
CA ALA A 67 -4.37 9.64 -9.60
C ALA A 67 -4.53 10.92 -8.78
N ILE A 68 -4.60 10.81 -7.45
CA ILE A 68 -4.59 11.99 -6.54
C ILE A 68 -3.29 12.78 -6.72
N LYS A 69 -2.13 12.11 -6.73
CA LYS A 69 -0.83 12.80 -6.89
C LYS A 69 -0.68 13.54 -8.23
N LYS A 70 -1.38 13.07 -9.26
CA LYS A 70 -1.40 13.69 -10.59
C LYS A 70 -2.57 14.68 -10.78
N ASP A 71 -3.31 14.99 -9.70
CA ASP A 71 -4.52 15.83 -9.71
C ASP A 71 -5.59 15.36 -10.70
N VAL A 72 -5.63 14.05 -11.01
CA VAL A 72 -6.64 13.44 -11.90
C VAL A 72 -7.97 13.28 -11.18
N ILE A 73 -7.93 13.04 -9.87
CA ILE A 73 -9.10 12.95 -8.99
C ILE A 73 -8.86 13.81 -7.75
N SER A 74 -9.93 14.32 -7.14
CA SER A 74 -9.79 15.11 -5.92
C SER A 74 -9.36 14.24 -4.74
N ILE A 75 -8.78 14.88 -3.72
CA ILE A 75 -8.41 14.22 -2.45
C ILE A 75 -9.63 13.55 -1.80
N ASN A 76 -10.79 14.22 -1.83
CA ASN A 76 -12.01 13.71 -1.21
C ASN A 76 -12.54 12.49 -1.98
N ASP A 77 -12.50 12.52 -3.31
CA ASP A 77 -12.93 11.39 -4.14
C ASP A 77 -11.99 10.20 -3.96
N GLY A 78 -10.68 10.44 -4.00
CA GLY A 78 -9.68 9.41 -3.76
C GLY A 78 -9.76 8.82 -2.35
N ARG A 79 -10.16 9.61 -1.35
CA ARG A 79 -10.45 9.12 0.00
C ARG A 79 -11.66 8.20 0.04
N ASN A 80 -12.76 8.56 -0.63
CA ASN A 80 -13.95 7.73 -0.71
C ASN A 80 -13.66 6.42 -1.46
N MET A 81 -12.92 6.48 -2.56
CA MET A 81 -12.46 5.29 -3.29
C MET A 81 -11.59 4.36 -2.43
N LEU A 82 -10.76 4.91 -1.54
CA LEU A 82 -10.01 4.08 -0.57
C LEU A 82 -10.95 3.48 0.48
N ILE A 83 -11.99 4.18 0.91
CA ILE A 83 -12.98 3.63 1.84
C ILE A 83 -13.76 2.48 1.21
N ASP A 84 -14.09 2.59 -0.09
CA ASP A 84 -14.75 1.53 -0.86
C ASP A 84 -13.86 0.28 -1.02
N LEU A 85 -12.54 0.42 -0.88
CA LEU A 85 -11.57 -0.68 -0.81
C LEU A 85 -11.34 -1.20 0.63
N ASP A 86 -12.31 -1.02 1.53
CA ASP A 86 -12.27 -1.42 2.94
C ASP A 86 -11.21 -0.71 3.81
N PHE A 87 -10.61 0.41 3.35
CA PHE A 87 -9.76 1.20 4.23
C PHE A 87 -10.61 2.03 5.18
N ASN A 88 -10.26 2.05 6.45
CA ASN A 88 -10.96 2.96 7.36
C ASN A 88 -10.62 4.43 6.99
N PRO A 89 -11.49 5.40 7.32
CA PRO A 89 -11.30 6.78 6.91
C PRO A 89 -9.97 7.39 7.38
N GLN A 90 -9.43 6.93 8.52
CA GLN A 90 -8.13 7.41 9.02
C GLN A 90 -6.96 6.81 8.23
N GLN A 91 -7.05 5.53 7.85
CA GLN A 91 -6.05 4.86 7.00
C GLN A 91 -5.98 5.52 5.62
N ALA A 92 -7.13 5.86 5.03
CA ALA A 92 -7.19 6.58 3.76
C ALA A 92 -6.45 7.93 3.84
N ASP A 93 -6.77 8.75 4.87
CA ASP A 93 -6.12 10.05 5.09
C ASP A 93 -4.58 9.90 5.21
N ILE A 94 -4.13 8.90 5.97
CA ILE A 94 -2.71 8.59 6.18
C ILE A 94 -2.02 8.23 4.86
N LEU A 95 -2.63 7.36 4.06
CA LEU A 95 -2.08 6.93 2.78
C LEU A 95 -1.93 8.11 1.80
N ILE A 96 -2.92 8.98 1.76
CA ILE A 96 -2.92 10.17 0.91
C ILE A 96 -1.83 11.14 1.37
N MET A 97 -1.75 11.46 2.66
CA MET A 97 -0.71 12.38 3.19
C MET A 97 0.70 11.88 2.93
N VAL A 98 0.96 10.58 3.11
CA VAL A 98 2.26 9.96 2.81
C VAL A 98 2.57 10.06 1.31
N LYS A 99 1.58 9.79 0.44
CA LYS A 99 1.79 9.84 -1.01
C LYS A 99 2.05 11.26 -1.53
N LEU A 100 1.35 12.24 -0.98
CA LEU A 100 1.47 13.66 -1.33
C LEU A 100 2.72 14.31 -0.72
N GLY A 101 3.45 13.61 0.16
CA GLY A 101 4.64 14.17 0.80
C GLY A 101 4.33 15.31 1.77
N LEU A 102 3.10 15.39 2.29
CA LEU A 102 2.70 16.35 3.33
C LEU A 102 3.29 16.02 4.71
N THR A 103 4.19 15.04 4.77
CA THR A 103 4.95 14.61 5.94
C THR A 103 6.32 15.26 6.02
N THR A 104 6.75 16.07 5.04
CA THR A 104 8.05 16.75 5.09
C THR A 104 7.89 18.20 5.60
N PRO A 105 8.81 18.68 6.45
CA PRO A 105 8.74 20.03 7.04
C PRO A 105 8.80 21.18 6.02
N GLU A 106 9.12 20.91 4.76
CA GLU A 106 9.33 21.93 3.72
C GLU A 106 8.04 22.33 2.97
N THR A 107 7.02 21.46 2.92
CA THR A 107 5.80 21.68 2.09
C THR A 107 4.56 22.06 2.91
N ALA A 108 4.68 22.14 4.23
CA ALA A 108 3.64 22.70 5.11
C ALA A 108 4.02 24.13 5.51
N PRO A 109 3.65 25.18 4.73
CA PRO A 109 3.90 26.56 5.12
C PRO A 109 2.98 26.90 6.29
N THR A 110 3.41 26.58 7.52
CA THR A 110 3.02 27.07 8.87
C THR A 110 3.15 26.03 10.00
N LEU A 111 3.78 24.86 9.80
CA LEU A 111 3.89 23.81 10.84
C LEU A 111 5.30 23.55 11.42
N ALA A 112 6.28 24.45 11.20
CA ALA A 112 7.52 24.46 11.98
C ALA A 112 7.21 24.95 13.42
N ALA A 113 7.70 24.39 14.53
CA ALA A 113 9.09 24.00 14.77
C ALA A 113 9.28 23.07 16.00
N SER A 114 8.40 22.09 16.27
CA SER A 114 8.62 21.20 17.44
C SER A 114 8.20 19.73 17.32
N ALA A 115 7.70 19.30 16.16
CA ALA A 115 7.23 17.94 15.98
C ALA A 115 7.75 17.38 14.66
N SER A 116 9.02 16.95 14.63
CA SER A 116 9.48 16.09 13.55
C SER A 116 8.51 14.89 13.45
N PRO A 117 7.96 14.56 12.26
CA PRO A 117 6.98 13.48 12.06
C PRO A 117 7.55 12.08 12.33
N ASN A 118 8.75 12.00 12.89
CA ASN A 118 9.42 10.77 13.26
C ASN A 118 8.64 10.00 14.35
N THR A 119 7.78 10.64 15.15
CA THR A 119 6.96 9.93 16.17
C THR A 119 5.52 9.71 15.71
N TYR A 120 4.94 8.56 16.06
CA TYR A 120 3.53 8.22 15.77
C TYR A 120 2.55 9.27 16.30
N ALA A 121 2.82 9.84 17.48
CA ALA A 121 2.02 10.90 18.08
C ALA A 121 2.10 12.22 17.28
N GLY A 122 3.30 12.57 16.80
CA GLY A 122 3.50 13.72 15.91
C GLY A 122 2.75 13.55 14.59
N PHE A 123 2.86 12.38 13.96
CA PHE A 123 2.13 12.06 12.74
C PHE A 123 0.61 12.10 12.94
N LYS A 124 0.07 11.51 14.02
CA LYS A 124 -1.35 11.62 14.34
C LYS A 124 -1.79 13.07 14.56
N ARG A 125 -0.97 13.92 15.16
CA ARG A 125 -1.35 15.33 15.35
C ARG A 125 -1.47 16.06 14.02
N ILE A 126 -0.54 15.82 13.09
CA ILE A 126 -0.57 16.39 11.73
C ILE A 126 -1.83 15.93 10.98
N THR A 127 -2.17 14.63 11.03
CA THR A 127 -3.38 14.11 10.37
C THR A 127 -4.66 14.68 10.98
N GLN A 128 -4.71 14.88 12.31
CA GLN A 128 -5.86 15.51 12.96
C GLN A 128 -6.01 17.00 12.61
N GLN A 129 -4.90 17.73 12.49
CA GLN A 129 -4.93 19.12 12.00
C GLN A 129 -5.38 19.20 10.54
N TYR A 130 -4.92 18.29 9.69
CA TYR A 130 -5.36 18.19 8.31
C TYR A 130 -6.88 17.93 8.21
N ARG A 131 -7.42 17.03 9.03
CA ARG A 131 -8.87 16.80 9.12
C ARG A 131 -9.62 18.06 9.56
N LYS A 132 -9.08 18.82 10.53
CA LYS A 132 -9.64 20.12 10.95
C LYS A 132 -9.73 21.10 9.79
N THR A 133 -8.69 21.19 8.94
CA THR A 133 -8.70 22.10 7.77
C THR A 133 -9.72 21.70 6.71
N LEU A 134 -10.05 20.40 6.61
CA LEU A 134 -11.07 19.89 5.70
C LEU A 134 -12.49 19.91 6.31
N GLY A 135 -12.68 20.47 7.51
CA GLY A 135 -13.98 20.48 8.20
C GLY A 135 -14.44 19.10 8.69
N LEU A 136 -13.54 18.12 8.76
CA LEU A 136 -13.84 16.77 9.21
C LEU A 136 -13.72 16.64 10.74
N SER A 137 -14.44 15.68 11.32
CA SER A 137 -14.31 15.34 12.74
C SER A 137 -12.85 15.01 13.09
N TYR A 138 -12.33 15.68 14.11
CA TYR A 138 -10.94 15.61 14.54
C TYR A 138 -10.83 15.58 16.07
N SER A 139 -9.70 15.09 16.58
CA SER A 139 -9.38 15.08 18.00
C SER A 139 -7.98 15.64 18.24
N GLU A 140 -7.91 16.70 19.04
CA GLU A 140 -6.65 17.36 19.36
C GLU A 140 -5.80 16.48 20.29
N ILE A 141 -4.59 16.15 19.82
CA ILE A 141 -3.57 15.49 20.63
C ILE A 141 -2.78 16.59 21.34
N PRO A 142 -2.72 16.59 22.69
CA PRO A 142 -2.00 17.59 23.46
C PRO A 142 -0.53 17.67 23.04
N LYS A 143 0.00 18.91 22.98
CA LYS A 143 1.41 19.13 22.62
C LYS A 143 2.36 18.42 23.59
N GLU A 144 1.99 18.39 24.87
CA GLU A 144 2.71 17.72 25.95
C GLU A 144 2.83 16.22 25.73
N LEU A 145 1.76 15.56 25.27
CA LEU A 145 1.76 14.13 24.98
C LEU A 145 2.70 13.79 23.81
N VAL A 146 2.76 14.66 22.79
CA VAL A 146 3.71 14.51 21.67
C VAL A 146 5.15 14.69 22.15
N ALA A 147 5.41 15.69 23.00
CA ALA A 147 6.74 15.93 23.56
C ALA A 147 7.20 14.75 24.45
N ALA A 148 6.33 14.25 25.33
CA ALA A 148 6.62 13.09 26.17
C ALA A 148 6.89 11.82 25.35
N ASN A 149 6.16 11.60 24.25
CA ASN A 149 6.41 10.48 23.34
C ASN A 149 7.80 10.59 22.68
N LYS A 150 8.21 11.80 22.29
CA LYS A 150 9.55 12.05 21.75
C LYS A 150 10.63 11.71 22.78
N ILE A 151 10.51 12.22 24.00
CA ILE A 151 11.46 11.93 25.09
C ILE A 151 11.57 10.42 25.34
N LEU A 152 10.43 9.71 25.37
CA LEU A 152 10.42 8.26 25.54
C LEU A 152 11.14 7.54 24.39
N ARG A 153 10.92 7.97 23.15
CA ARG A 153 11.61 7.40 22.00
C ARG A 153 13.12 7.65 22.10
N ASP A 154 13.53 8.88 22.35
CA ASP A 154 14.93 9.27 22.41
C ASP A 154 15.65 8.47 23.52
N ALA A 155 15.07 8.37 24.72
CA ALA A 155 15.60 7.53 25.80
C ALA A 155 15.71 6.03 25.44
N LYS A 156 14.79 5.51 24.62
CA LYS A 156 14.86 4.13 24.13
C LYS A 156 15.98 3.94 23.11
N VAL A 157 16.21 4.92 22.24
CA VAL A 157 17.33 4.92 21.28
C VAL A 157 18.65 4.94 22.04
N ASP A 158 18.81 5.85 23.00
CA ASP A 158 20.01 5.95 23.82
C ASP A 158 20.30 4.62 24.56
N LEU A 159 19.25 3.98 25.10
CA LEU A 159 19.37 2.67 25.74
C LEU A 159 19.78 1.56 24.76
N THR A 160 19.26 1.56 23.52
CA THR A 160 19.67 0.58 22.50
C THR A 160 21.12 0.80 22.07
N GLU A 161 21.54 2.05 21.88
CA GLU A 161 22.92 2.38 21.52
C GLU A 161 23.90 1.99 22.63
N ALA A 162 23.54 2.23 23.90
CA ALA A 162 24.34 1.82 25.05
C ALA A 162 24.47 0.28 25.16
N LYS A 163 23.40 -0.47 24.84
CA LYS A 163 23.42 -1.94 24.79
C LYS A 163 24.30 -2.46 23.65
N GLU A 164 24.18 -1.88 22.48
CA GLU A 164 25.00 -2.25 21.30
C GLU A 164 26.48 -1.92 21.52
N GLY A 165 26.78 -0.86 22.26
CA GLY A 165 28.12 -0.52 22.75
C GLY A 165 28.72 -1.49 23.77
N LYS A 166 28.02 -2.58 24.13
CA LYS A 166 28.41 -3.57 25.17
C LYS A 166 28.68 -2.95 26.54
N ALA A 167 27.95 -1.87 26.88
CA ALA A 167 28.01 -1.30 28.22
C ALA A 167 27.65 -2.35 29.27
N LYS A 168 28.32 -2.31 30.42
CA LYS A 168 28.04 -3.24 31.53
C LYS A 168 26.71 -2.87 32.19
N ASP A 169 26.05 -3.81 32.87
CA ASP A 169 24.74 -3.58 33.50
C ASP A 169 24.69 -2.34 34.43
N ASN A 170 25.79 -2.04 35.14
CA ASN A 170 25.89 -0.84 35.99
C ASN A 170 25.91 0.48 35.19
N GLU A 171 26.38 0.45 33.95
CA GLU A 171 26.42 1.60 33.03
C GLU A 171 25.09 1.77 32.29
N LEU A 172 24.25 0.72 32.23
CA LEU A 172 22.90 0.74 31.67
C LEU A 172 21.85 1.30 32.65
N ALA A 173 22.12 1.28 33.95
CA ALA A 173 21.24 1.80 35.00
C ALA A 173 20.68 3.22 34.74
N PRO A 174 21.48 4.23 34.34
CA PRO A 174 20.95 5.57 34.04
C PRO A 174 20.00 5.57 32.83
N TYR A 175 20.27 4.79 31.79
CA TYR A 175 19.42 4.70 30.60
C TYR A 175 18.09 3.99 30.91
N LEU A 176 18.14 2.92 31.70
CA LEU A 176 16.94 2.21 32.15
C LEU A 176 16.04 3.11 33.00
N LYS A 177 16.64 3.92 33.89
CA LYS A 177 15.92 4.92 34.67
C LYS A 177 15.29 5.99 33.77
N ALA A 178 16.05 6.53 32.81
CA ALA A 178 15.55 7.53 31.88
C ALA A 178 14.35 7.03 31.06
N VAL A 179 14.40 5.78 30.59
CA VAL A 179 13.25 5.14 29.92
C VAL A 179 12.06 5.00 30.86
N SER A 180 12.28 4.55 32.10
CA SER A 180 11.20 4.39 33.09
C SER A 180 10.50 5.70 33.42
N ASP A 181 11.27 6.76 33.68
CA ASP A 181 10.75 8.10 33.99
C ASP A 181 9.97 8.69 32.81
N ALA A 182 10.47 8.50 31.58
CA ALA A 182 9.80 8.92 30.36
C ALA A 182 8.51 8.12 30.09
N GLU A 183 8.51 6.80 30.35
CA GLU A 183 7.32 5.96 30.23
C GLU A 183 6.24 6.36 31.22
N TYR A 184 6.62 6.61 32.47
CA TYR A 184 5.69 7.06 33.51
C TYR A 184 5.02 8.37 33.11
N SER A 185 5.81 9.36 32.70
CA SER A 185 5.34 10.68 32.27
C SER A 185 4.38 10.58 31.07
N TYR A 186 4.75 9.79 30.06
CA TYR A 186 3.89 9.56 28.88
C TYR A 186 2.57 8.88 29.25
N ARG A 187 2.59 7.87 30.14
CA ARG A 187 1.38 7.15 30.57
C ARG A 187 0.40 8.06 31.32
N GLN A 188 0.88 8.90 32.23
CA GLN A 188 0.02 9.85 32.97
C GLN A 188 -0.74 10.79 32.02
N LEU A 189 -0.02 11.38 31.06
CA LEU A 189 -0.59 12.25 30.05
C LEU A 189 -1.58 11.49 29.13
N TYR A 190 -1.25 10.26 28.76
CA TYR A 190 -2.09 9.44 27.88
C TYR A 190 -3.41 9.04 28.55
N VAL A 191 -3.38 8.64 29.82
CA VAL A 191 -4.58 8.31 30.60
C VAL A 191 -5.48 9.54 30.74
N THR A 192 -4.90 10.67 31.15
CA THR A 192 -5.64 11.93 31.31
C THR A 192 -6.31 12.36 30.02
N TRP A 193 -5.59 12.29 28.89
CA TRP A 193 -6.14 12.62 27.58
C TRP A 193 -7.28 11.68 27.16
N ASN A 194 -7.15 10.37 27.40
CA ASN A 194 -8.21 9.41 27.09
C ASN A 194 -9.48 9.65 27.93
N GLU A 195 -9.33 10.02 29.21
CA GLU A 195 -10.46 10.36 30.07
C GLU A 195 -11.18 11.62 29.58
N GLN A 196 -10.43 12.67 29.19
CA GLN A 196 -10.99 13.89 28.61
C GLN A 196 -11.78 13.59 27.32
N ARG A 197 -11.24 12.72 26.46
CA ARG A 197 -11.94 12.29 25.24
C ARG A 197 -13.22 11.53 25.51
N LYS A 198 -13.27 10.70 26.54
CA LYS A 198 -14.48 9.95 26.93
C LYS A 198 -15.56 10.85 27.53
N LYS A 199 -15.18 11.95 28.21
CA LYS A 199 -16.12 12.91 28.80
C LYS A 199 -16.69 13.91 27.79
N GLY A 200 -16.03 14.09 26.64
CA GLY A 200 -16.45 15.01 25.57
C GLY A 200 -17.13 14.35 24.37
N SER A 201 -17.41 13.04 24.43
CA SER A 201 -18.20 12.29 23.44
C SER A 201 -19.56 11.95 24.01
#